data_AF-A0A535B2A7-F1
#
_entry.id   AF-A0A535B2A7-F1
#
_cell.length_a   1.000
_cell.length_b   1.000
_cell.length_c   1.000
_cell.angle_alpha   90.00
_cell.angle_beta   90.00
_cell.angle_gamma   90.00
#
_symmetry.space_group_name_H-M   'P 1'
#
loop_
_entity.id
_entity.type
_entity.pdbx_description
1 polymer ?
#
loop_
_entity_poly.entity_id
_entity_poly.type
_entity_poly.pdbx_seq_one_letter_code
_entity_poly.pdbx_strand_id
1 'polypeptide(L)'
;MDMTRKIRKQIYIDREQEDLLKRRAEALGISEAEIIRRKLNEPERPGVSRPRNPEAWQEELAFIKQRAKKLPALNKQRTWTREALYEDRLGRFSR
;
A
#
# COMPACT_ATOMS: atom_id res chain seq x y z
N MET A 1 25.95 23.58 -13.33
CA MET A 1 24.71 23.99 -12.64
C MET A 1 25.02 24.07 -11.15
N ASP A 2 24.83 25.23 -10.55
CA ASP A 2 25.24 25.51 -9.17
C ASP A 2 24.50 24.59 -8.17
N MET A 3 25.22 23.63 -7.58
CA MET A 3 24.72 22.65 -6.61
C MET A 3 24.42 23.28 -5.24
N THR A 4 24.68 24.58 -5.07
CA THR A 4 24.74 25.24 -3.76
C THR A 4 23.46 25.98 -3.38
N ARG A 5 22.57 26.27 -4.34
CA ARG A 5 21.34 27.04 -4.09
C ARG A 5 20.17 26.13 -3.71
N LYS A 6 19.86 26.05 -2.40
CA LYS A 6 18.66 25.36 -1.90
C LYS A 6 17.40 26.23 -2.12
N ILE A 7 16.29 25.60 -2.54
CA ILE A 7 14.98 26.26 -2.67
C ILE A 7 14.21 26.12 -1.35
N ARG A 8 13.75 27.23 -0.77
CA ARG A 8 12.89 27.20 0.44
C ARG A 8 11.53 26.62 0.06
N LYS A 9 11.09 25.61 0.81
CA LYS A 9 9.75 25.03 0.73
C LYS A 9 9.08 25.14 2.10
N GLN A 10 7.79 25.44 2.12
CA GLN A 10 6.95 25.42 3.31
C GLN A 10 5.88 24.36 3.09
N ILE A 11 5.72 23.46 4.06
CA ILE A 11 4.78 22.34 4.00
C ILE A 11 4.00 22.30 5.31
N TYR A 12 2.75 21.87 5.25
CA TYR A 12 1.97 21.50 6.42
C TYR A 12 2.14 20.00 6.64
N ILE A 13 2.38 19.61 7.90
CA ILE A 13 2.54 18.21 8.33
C ILE A 13 1.70 18.00 9.57
N ASP A 14 1.32 16.74 9.82
CA ASP A 14 0.58 16.40 11.02
C ASP A 14 1.50 16.43 12.25
N ARG A 15 0.91 16.61 13.45
CA ARG A 15 1.66 16.66 14.71
C ARG A 15 2.51 15.42 14.94
N GLU A 16 1.99 14.24 14.60
CA GLU A 16 2.73 12.98 14.70
C GLU A 16 3.96 12.95 13.79
N GLN A 17 3.88 13.58 12.61
CA GLN A 17 4.99 13.68 11.66
C GLN A 17 6.06 14.65 12.17
N GLU A 18 5.66 15.76 12.79
CA GLU A 18 6.58 16.69 13.47
C GLU A 18 7.36 16.00 14.58
N ASP A 19 6.67 15.28 15.46
CA ASP A 19 7.30 14.55 16.57
C ASP A 19 8.27 13.47 16.05
N LEU A 20 7.88 12.76 14.99
CA LEU A 20 8.75 11.77 14.35
C LEU A 20 9.99 12.42 13.72
N LEU A 21 9.84 13.58 13.09
CA LEU A 21 10.92 14.30 12.42
C LEU A 21 11.97 14.77 13.42
N LYS A 22 11.52 15.36 14.55
CA LYS A 22 12.38 15.80 15.65
C LYS A 22 13.15 14.64 16.28
N ARG A 23 12.45 13.56 16.67
CA ARG A 23 13.10 12.37 17.24
C ARG A 23 14.17 11.78 16.32
N ARG A 24 13.91 11.74 15.02
CA ARG A 24 14.88 11.24 14.03
C ARG A 24 16.05 12.19 13.82
N ALA A 25 15.81 13.50 13.84
CA ALA A 25 16.85 14.52 13.73
C ALA A 25 17.85 14.40 14.88
N GLU A 26 17.33 14.30 16.10
CA GLU A 26 18.13 14.09 17.32
C GLU A 26 18.90 12.76 17.27
N ALA A 27 18.21 11.65 16.99
CA ALA A 27 18.84 10.33 16.96
C ALA A 27 19.95 10.19 15.90
N LEU A 28 19.86 10.93 14.79
CA LEU A 28 20.83 10.89 13.70
C LEU A 28 21.86 12.03 13.78
N GLY A 29 21.70 13.00 14.69
CA GLY A 29 22.57 14.17 14.80
C GLY A 29 22.56 15.08 13.56
N ILE A 30 21.44 15.13 12.82
CA ILE A 30 21.30 15.95 11.59
C ILE A 30 20.04 16.82 11.65
N SER A 31 20.01 17.89 10.85
CA SER A 31 18.83 18.75 10.77
C SER A 31 17.61 18.02 10.19
N GLU A 32 16.41 18.41 10.61
CA GLU A 32 15.14 17.94 10.05
C GLU A 32 15.08 18.11 8.52
N ALA A 33 15.57 19.25 8.01
CA ALA A 33 15.65 19.52 6.58
C ALA A 33 16.56 18.53 5.83
N GLU A 34 17.60 18.02 6.49
CA GLU A 34 18.48 16.99 5.91
C GLU A 34 17.77 15.64 5.83
N ILE A 35 16.93 15.30 6.82
CA ILE A 35 16.09 14.09 6.77
C ILE A 35 15.13 14.16 5.58
N ILE A 36 14.44 15.29 5.41
CA ILE A 36 13.51 15.49 4.28
C ILE A 36 14.27 15.36 2.96
N ARG A 37 15.44 16.01 2.81
CA ARG A 37 16.27 15.89 1.60
C ARG A 37 16.69 14.45 1.33
N ARG A 38 17.17 13.71 2.34
CA ARG A 38 17.57 12.29 2.19
C ARG A 38 16.40 11.42 1.75
N LYS A 39 15.20 11.67 2.27
CA LYS A 39 14.00 10.94 1.88
C LYS A 39 13.53 11.26 0.46
N LEU A 40 13.67 12.51 0.02
CA LEU A 40 13.39 12.90 -1.36
C LEU A 40 14.44 12.37 -2.36
N ASN A 41 15.69 12.19 -1.90
CA ASN A 41 16.77 11.62 -2.71
C ASN A 41 16.81 10.09 -2.66
N GLU A 42 16.07 9.46 -1.76
CA GLU A 42 15.93 8.01 -1.77
C GLU A 42 15.24 7.66 -3.09
N PRO A 43 15.79 6.76 -3.91
CA PRO A 43 15.10 6.32 -5.12
C PRO A 43 13.71 5.86 -4.68
N GLU A 44 12.66 6.29 -5.39
CA GLU A 44 11.32 5.74 -5.18
C GLU A 44 11.49 4.22 -5.21
N ARG A 45 11.47 3.57 -4.04
CA ARG A 45 11.37 2.13 -3.99
C ARG A 45 9.94 1.92 -4.46
N PRO A 46 9.69 1.42 -5.68
CA PRO A 46 8.32 1.07 -6.05
C PRO A 46 7.87 0.11 -4.97
N GLY A 47 6.92 0.55 -4.13
CA GLY A 47 6.63 -0.10 -2.86
C GLY A 47 6.44 -1.58 -3.09
N VAL A 48 7.43 -2.39 -2.68
CA VAL A 48 7.61 -3.81 -3.04
C VAL A 48 6.74 -4.21 -4.24
N SER A 49 7.02 -3.63 -5.42
CA SER A 49 6.45 -4.20 -6.64
C SER A 49 7.15 -5.54 -6.78
N ARG A 50 6.54 -6.61 -6.25
CA ARG A 50 6.98 -7.97 -6.56
C ARG A 50 7.11 -8.03 -8.07
N PRO A 51 8.25 -8.46 -8.63
CA PRO A 51 8.35 -8.66 -10.07
C PRO A 51 7.17 -9.54 -10.47
N ARG A 52 6.27 -8.97 -11.27
CA ARG A 52 5.06 -9.64 -11.71
C ARG A 52 5.51 -10.71 -12.69
N ASN A 53 5.73 -11.93 -12.20
CA ASN A 53 6.11 -13.06 -13.05
C ASN A 53 4.95 -13.32 -14.03
N PRO A 54 5.11 -13.04 -15.33
CA PRO A 54 4.04 -13.22 -16.30
C PRO A 54 3.64 -14.70 -16.42
N GLU A 55 4.58 -15.62 -16.25
CA GLU A 55 4.33 -17.06 -16.32
C GLU A 55 3.48 -17.53 -15.14
N ALA A 56 3.79 -17.08 -13.93
CA ALA A 56 2.98 -17.39 -12.74
C ALA A 56 1.52 -16.91 -12.89
N TRP A 57 1.30 -15.78 -13.57
CA TRP A 57 -0.05 -15.31 -13.88
C TRP A 57 -0.76 -16.18 -14.91
N GLN A 58 -0.05 -16.68 -15.93
CA GLN A 58 -0.61 -17.61 -16.91
C GLN A 58 -0.96 -18.97 -16.29
N GLU A 59 -0.12 -19.47 -15.39
CA GLU A 59 -0.38 -20.70 -14.63
C GLU A 59 -1.63 -20.56 -13.76
N GLU A 60 -1.76 -19.45 -13.02
CA GLU A 60 -2.94 -19.18 -12.20
C GLU A 60 -4.21 -19.07 -13.07
N LEU A 61 -4.14 -18.40 -14.21
CA LEU A 61 -5.26 -18.33 -15.16
C LEU A 61 -5.65 -19.71 -15.70
N ALA A 62 -4.69 -20.57 -16.01
CA ALA A 62 -4.95 -21.93 -16.44
C ALA A 62 -5.61 -22.75 -15.32
N PHE A 63 -5.13 -22.61 -14.08
CA PHE A 63 -5.71 -23.24 -12.91
C PHE A 63 -7.16 -22.79 -12.67
N ILE A 64 -7.43 -21.48 -12.69
CA ILE A 64 -8.79 -20.92 -12.54
C ILE A 64 -9.73 -21.48 -13.61
N LYS A 65 -9.29 -21.52 -14.89
CA LYS A 65 -10.09 -22.08 -15.99
C LYS A 65 -10.36 -23.57 -15.80
N GLN A 66 -9.36 -24.34 -15.36
CA GLN A 66 -9.54 -25.77 -15.10
C GLN A 66 -10.51 -26.00 -13.94
N ARG A 67 -10.41 -25.20 -12.87
CA ARG A 67 -11.34 -25.23 -11.73
C ARG A 67 -12.75 -24.83 -12.12
N ALA A 68 -12.92 -23.81 -12.95
CA ALA A 68 -14.21 -23.38 -13.48
C ALA A 68 -14.93 -24.50 -14.26
N LYS A 69 -14.18 -25.30 -15.04
CA LYS A 69 -14.72 -26.46 -15.76
C LYS A 69 -15.12 -27.62 -14.86
N LYS A 70 -14.45 -27.77 -13.71
CA LYS A 70 -14.70 -28.85 -12.73
C LYS A 70 -15.80 -28.51 -11.72
N LEU A 71 -16.22 -27.25 -11.65
CA LEU A 71 -17.41 -26.89 -10.91
C LEU A 71 -18.60 -27.51 -11.67
N PRO A 72 -19.36 -28.46 -11.08
CA PRO A 72 -20.64 -28.84 -11.66
C PRO A 72 -21.41 -27.54 -11.87
N ALA A 73 -22.18 -27.42 -12.95
CA ALA A 73 -23.03 -26.26 -13.17
C ALA A 73 -23.94 -26.09 -11.94
N LEU A 74 -23.48 -25.32 -10.95
CA LEU A 74 -24.28 -24.93 -9.80
C LEU A 74 -25.24 -23.90 -10.39
N ASN A 75 -26.29 -24.41 -11.03
CA ASN A 75 -27.55 -23.72 -11.24
C ASN A 75 -28.20 -23.34 -9.90
N LYS A 76 -27.56 -23.64 -8.75
CA LYS A 76 -27.85 -23.01 -7.47
C LYS A 76 -27.29 -21.60 -7.52
N GLN A 77 -28.17 -20.63 -7.78
CA GLN A 77 -27.92 -19.24 -7.46
C GLN A 77 -27.30 -19.15 -6.07
N ARG A 78 -26.29 -18.29 -5.93
CA ARG A 78 -25.74 -17.96 -4.61
C ARG A 78 -26.89 -17.48 -3.74
N THR A 79 -27.15 -18.16 -2.64
CA THR A 79 -28.25 -17.81 -1.71
C THR A 79 -27.96 -16.56 -0.90
N TRP A 80 -26.72 -16.09 -0.93
CA TRP A 80 -26.27 -14.87 -0.25
C TRP A 80 -26.08 -13.73 -1.25
N THR A 81 -26.51 -12.54 -0.84
CA THR A 81 -26.17 -11.28 -1.50
C THR A 81 -24.94 -10.66 -0.85
N ARG A 82 -24.30 -9.75 -1.57
CA ARG A 82 -23.13 -9.02 -1.06
C ARG A 82 -23.54 -8.20 0.17
N GLU A 83 -24.67 -7.53 0.09
CA GLU A 83 -25.22 -6.62 1.09
C GLU A 83 -25.47 -7.37 2.41
N ALA A 84 -26.10 -8.56 2.34
CA ALA A 84 -26.35 -9.40 3.52
C ALA A 84 -25.05 -9.83 4.23
N LEU A 85 -23.98 -10.08 3.48
CA LEU A 85 -22.67 -10.39 4.08
C LEU A 85 -22.01 -9.17 4.74
N TYR A 86 -22.19 -7.97 4.18
CA TYR A 86 -21.70 -6.75 4.81
C TYR A 86 -22.46 -6.42 6.08
N GLU A 87 -23.78 -6.57 6.09
CA GLU A 87 -24.62 -6.38 7.27
C GLU A 87 -24.26 -7.39 8.38
N ASP A 88 -24.16 -8.68 8.07
CA ASP A 88 -23.72 -9.70 9.05
C ASP A 88 -22.32 -9.39 9.60
N ARG A 89 -21.37 -9.01 8.73
CA ARG A 89 -20.02 -8.64 9.15
C ARG A 89 -20.03 -7.43 10.08
N LEU A 90 -20.73 -6.36 9.74
CA LEU A 90 -20.78 -5.14 10.54
C LEU A 90 -21.51 -5.36 11.87
N GLY A 91 -22.58 -6.18 11.87
CA GLY A 91 -23.29 -6.57 13.08
C GLY A 91 -22.47 -7.42 14.06
N ARG A 92 -21.48 -8.19 13.58
CA ARG A 92 -20.54 -8.92 14.45
C ARG A 92 -19.60 -8.00 15.23
N PHE A 93 -19.34 -6.80 14.73
CA PHE A 93 -18.48 -5.80 15.38
C PHE A 93 -19.26 -4.73 16.15
N SER A 94 -20.60 -4.77 16.14
CA SER A 94 -21.46 -3.81 16.84
C SER A 94 -21.97 -4.34 18.19
N ARG A 95 -21.29 -5.31 18.80
CA ARG A 95 -21.56 -5.79 20.18
C ARG A 95 -20.47 -5.33 21.12
#